data_AF-A0A3S1E8I4-F1
#
_entry.id   AF-A0A3S1E8I4-F1
#
_cell.length_a   1.000
_cell.length_b   1.000
_cell.length_c   1.000
_cell.angle_alpha   90.00
_cell.angle_beta   90.00
_cell.angle_gamma   90.00
#
_symmetry.space_group_name_H-M   'P 1'
#
loop_
_entity.id
_entity.type
_entity.pdbx_description
1 polymer ?
#
loop_
_entity_poly.entity_id
_entity_poly.type
_entity_poly.pdbx_seq_one_letter_code
_entity_poly.pdbx_strand_id
1 'polypeptide(L)'
;MSVINTNITSMIGQNNLRSSQSMLAQAQERLSSGLRINSASDDAAGQAIANKMTAQIKGMDQASRNASDGISLVQTMEGGLDQVNDNLQRIREL
;
A
#
# COMPACT_ATOMS: atom_id res chain seq x y z
N MET A 1 -25.23 14.45 54.27
CA MET A 1 -25.71 15.17 53.07
C MET A 1 -25.61 14.22 51.89
N SER A 2 -26.74 13.69 51.42
CA SER A 2 -26.80 12.87 50.21
C SER A 2 -26.86 13.82 49.01
N VAL A 3 -25.92 13.69 48.08
CA VAL A 3 -25.92 14.44 46.81
C VAL A 3 -26.99 13.82 45.91
N ILE A 4 -28.23 14.29 46.07
CA ILE A 4 -29.41 13.77 45.33
C ILE A 4 -29.43 14.25 43.86
N ASN A 5 -28.78 15.39 43.56
CA ASN A 5 -28.80 16.00 42.22
C ASN A 5 -27.61 15.63 41.31
N THR A 6 -26.53 15.04 41.83
CA THR A 6 -25.38 14.63 41.01
C THR A 6 -24.81 13.33 41.55
N ASN A 7 -25.17 12.21 40.92
CA ASN A 7 -24.66 10.90 41.27
C ASN A 7 -23.27 10.70 40.65
N ILE A 8 -22.23 11.01 41.41
CA ILE A 8 -20.83 10.92 40.99
C ILE A 8 -20.48 9.49 40.54
N THR A 9 -20.97 8.45 41.23
CA THR A 9 -20.74 7.04 40.85
C THR A 9 -21.36 6.71 39.50
N SER A 10 -22.57 7.20 39.22
CA SER A 10 -23.23 7.05 37.91
C SER A 10 -22.46 7.80 36.81
N MET A 11 -21.97 9.01 37.09
CA MET A 11 -21.17 9.80 36.16
C MET A 11 -19.83 9.13 35.83
N ILE A 12 -19.15 8.54 36.82
CA ILE A 12 -17.93 7.74 36.61
C ILE A 12 -18.25 6.50 35.76
N GLY A 13 -19.36 5.81 36.05
CA GLY A 13 -19.83 4.67 35.26
C GLY A 13 -20.10 5.04 33.79
N GLN A 14 -20.76 6.17 33.54
CA GLN A 14 -21.01 6.67 32.20
C GLN A 14 -19.72 7.11 31.47
N ASN A 15 -18.76 7.73 32.16
CA ASN A 15 -17.47 8.07 31.58
C ASN A 15 -16.67 6.83 31.18
N ASN A 16 -16.63 5.80 32.03
CA ASN A 16 -15.99 4.52 31.71
C ASN A 16 -16.70 3.84 30.53
N LEU A 17 -18.04 3.87 30.50
CA LEU A 17 -18.82 3.33 29.38
C LEU A 17 -18.51 4.04 28.06
N ARG A 18 -18.40 5.37 28.06
CA ARG A 18 -17.99 6.16 26.89
C ARG A 18 -16.59 5.79 26.42
N SER A 19 -15.64 5.61 27.34
CA SER A 19 -14.30 5.14 27.00
C SER A 19 -14.32 3.76 26.35
N SER A 20 -15.09 2.81 26.92
CA SER A 20 -15.25 1.47 26.35
C SER A 20 -15.93 1.48 24.97
N GLN A 21 -16.93 2.34 24.75
CA GLN A 21 -17.55 2.51 23.44
C GLN A 21 -16.56 3.06 22.40
N SER A 22 -15.71 4.03 22.78
CA SER A 22 -14.68 4.56 21.89
C SER A 22 -13.65 3.50 21.51
N MET A 23 -13.21 2.67 22.46
CA MET A 23 -12.28 1.56 22.16
C MET A 23 -12.93 0.51 21.25
N LEU A 24 -14.21 0.19 21.47
CA LEU A 24 -14.96 -0.74 20.62
C LEU A 24 -15.08 -0.21 19.18
N ALA A 25 -15.37 1.08 19.01
CA ALA A 25 -15.46 1.70 17.69
C ALA A 25 -14.11 1.62 16.94
N GLN A 26 -12.99 1.91 17.61
CA GLN A 26 -11.66 1.78 17.02
C GLN A 26 -11.31 0.32 16.67
N ALA A 27 -11.69 -0.63 17.51
CA ALA A 27 -11.49 -2.05 17.23
C ALA A 27 -12.33 -2.51 16.02
N GLN A 28 -13.57 -2.05 15.89
CA GLN A 28 -14.41 -2.32 14.72
C GLN A 28 -13.84 -1.70 13.45
N GLU A 29 -13.29 -0.48 13.51
CA GLU A 29 -12.64 0.18 12.37
C GLU A 29 -11.40 -0.61 11.89
N ARG A 30 -10.54 -1.05 12.82
CA ARG A 30 -9.38 -1.90 12.52
C ARG A 30 -9.78 -3.27 11.96
N LEU A 31 -10.85 -3.85 12.49
CA LEU A 31 -11.37 -5.13 11.98
C LEU A 31 -11.98 -4.99 10.58
N SER A 32 -12.72 -3.92 10.31
CA SER A 32 -13.36 -3.67 9.02
C SER A 32 -12.36 -3.31 7.92
N SER A 33 -11.29 -2.59 8.25
CA SER A 33 -10.22 -2.21 7.32
C SER A 33 -9.18 -3.31 7.14
N GLY A 34 -9.02 -4.19 8.15
CA GLY A 34 -7.91 -5.13 8.23
C GLY A 34 -6.54 -4.46 8.45
N LEU A 35 -6.50 -3.14 8.60
CA LEU A 35 -5.28 -2.36 8.80
C LEU A 35 -5.14 -1.99 10.27
N ARG A 36 -3.94 -2.18 10.82
CA ARG A 36 -3.63 -1.83 12.21
C ARG A 36 -3.58 -0.32 12.42
N ILE A 37 -3.19 0.44 11.40
CA ILE A 37 -3.05 1.90 11.42
C ILE A 37 -4.05 2.46 10.41
N ASN A 38 -5.18 2.99 10.90
CA ASN A 38 -6.23 3.57 10.05
C ASN A 38 -6.15 5.09 9.94
N SER A 39 -5.56 5.76 10.95
CA SER A 39 -5.45 7.22 10.98
C SER A 39 -4.00 7.66 11.19
N ALA A 40 -3.65 8.82 10.62
CA ALA A 40 -2.38 9.51 10.90
C ALA A 40 -2.26 9.91 12.37
N SER A 41 -3.40 10.06 13.05
CA SER A 41 -3.48 10.39 14.46
C SER A 41 -3.07 9.23 15.37
N ASP A 42 -3.27 7.97 14.92
CA ASP A 42 -2.90 6.77 15.67
C ASP A 42 -1.38 6.50 15.63
N ASP A 43 -0.74 6.69 14.47
CA ASP A 43 0.72 6.55 14.29
C ASP A 43 1.19 7.24 12.99
N ALA A 44 1.48 8.55 13.05
CA ALA A 44 1.91 9.34 11.90
C ALA A 44 3.22 8.81 11.27
N ALA A 45 4.14 8.30 12.09
CA ALA A 45 5.41 7.76 11.61
C ALA A 45 5.20 6.41 10.91
N GLY A 46 4.41 5.52 11.50
CA GLY A 46 4.04 4.23 10.91
C GLY A 46 3.28 4.40 9.59
N GLN A 47 2.34 5.35 9.51
CA GLN A 47 1.63 5.64 8.27
C GLN A 47 2.55 6.26 7.20
N ALA A 48 3.46 7.16 7.57
CA ALA A 48 4.42 7.74 6.63
C ALA A 48 5.37 6.68 6.03
N ILE A 49 5.85 5.75 6.86
CA ILE A 49 6.68 4.62 6.41
C ILE A 49 5.87 3.69 5.50
N ALA A 50 4.64 3.34 5.89
CA ALA A 50 3.76 2.51 5.08
C ALA A 50 3.51 3.15 3.70
N ASN A 51 3.18 4.44 3.65
CA ASN A 51 2.99 5.18 2.40
C ASN A 51 4.27 5.20 1.54
N LYS A 52 5.44 5.39 2.15
CA LYS A 52 6.74 5.35 1.46
C LYS A 52 6.98 3.96 0.87
N MET A 53 6.74 2.90 1.63
CA MET A 53 6.88 1.52 1.15
C MET A 53 5.89 1.23 0.01
N THR A 54 4.63 1.64 0.13
CA THR A 54 3.63 1.50 -0.96
C THR A 54 4.05 2.24 -2.22
N ALA A 55 4.59 3.46 -2.09
CA ALA A 55 5.10 4.22 -3.23
C ALA A 55 6.29 3.52 -3.89
N GLN A 56 7.21 2.97 -3.10
CA GLN A 56 8.34 2.18 -3.60
C GLN A 56 7.87 0.90 -4.32
N ILE A 57 6.92 0.17 -3.76
CA ILE A 57 6.33 -1.03 -4.38
C ILE A 57 5.75 -0.69 -5.74
N LYS A 58 4.89 0.35 -5.82
CA LYS A 58 4.32 0.80 -7.10
C LYS A 58 5.39 1.24 -8.10
N GLY A 59 6.44 1.91 -7.62
CA GLY A 59 7.59 2.28 -8.45
C GLY A 59 8.35 1.08 -8.99
N MET A 60 8.59 0.06 -8.16
CA MET A 60 9.23 -1.19 -8.56
C MET A 60 8.38 -2.00 -9.54
N ASP A 61 7.05 -2.05 -9.34
CA ASP A 61 6.14 -2.72 -10.27
C ASP A 61 6.20 -2.06 -11.66
N GLN A 62 6.24 -0.73 -11.72
CA GLN A 62 6.40 -0.03 -12.98
C GLN A 62 7.80 -0.26 -13.58
N ALA A 63 8.86 -0.24 -12.76
CA ALA A 63 10.22 -0.52 -13.23
C ALA A 63 10.34 -1.94 -13.80
N SER A 64 9.68 -2.92 -13.18
CA SER A 64 9.61 -4.29 -13.67
C SER A 64 8.94 -4.37 -15.05
N ARG A 65 7.79 -3.70 -15.22
CA ARG A 65 7.12 -3.59 -16.53
C ARG A 65 8.02 -2.94 -17.57
N ASN A 66 8.65 -1.82 -17.24
CA ASN A 66 9.57 -1.13 -18.15
C ASN A 66 10.76 -2.02 -18.55
N ALA A 67 11.27 -2.83 -17.62
CA ALA A 67 12.34 -3.78 -17.93
C ALA A 67 11.85 -4.89 -18.87
N SER A 68 10.65 -5.43 -18.65
CA SER A 68 10.02 -6.39 -19.56
C SER A 68 9.82 -5.81 -20.96
N ASP A 69 9.32 -4.57 -21.07
CA ASP A 69 9.15 -3.89 -22.35
C ASP A 69 10.50 -3.68 -23.06
N GLY A 70 11.55 -3.30 -22.30
CA GLY A 70 12.90 -3.19 -22.82
C GLY A 70 13.45 -4.51 -23.35
N ILE A 71 13.20 -5.62 -22.64
CA ILE A 71 13.57 -6.97 -23.10
C ILE A 71 12.83 -7.32 -24.39
N SER A 72 11.52 -7.10 -24.45
CA SER A 72 10.72 -7.38 -25.65
C SER A 72 11.18 -6.55 -26.85
N LEU A 73 11.57 -5.29 -26.64
CA LEU A 73 12.15 -4.45 -27.69
C LEU A 73 13.46 -5.02 -28.20
N VAL A 74 14.37 -5.40 -27.30
CA VAL A 74 15.67 -6.00 -27.67
C VAL A 74 15.47 -7.30 -28.43
N GLN A 75 14.56 -8.17 -27.99
CA GLN A 75 14.24 -9.43 -28.70
C GLN A 75 13.69 -9.18 -30.11
N THR A 76 12.84 -8.16 -30.27
CA THR A 76 12.31 -7.76 -31.58
C THR A 76 13.43 -7.22 -32.49
N MET A 77 14.35 -6.43 -31.92
CA MET A 77 15.52 -5.95 -32.65
C MET A 77 16.45 -7.10 -33.05
N GLU A 78 16.69 -8.07 -32.16
CA GLU A 78 17.53 -9.23 -32.42
C GLU A 78 17.00 -10.06 -33.60
N GLY A 79 15.71 -10.41 -33.60
CA GLY A 79 15.11 -11.11 -34.74
C GLY A 79 15.15 -10.31 -36.06
N GLY A 80 15.07 -8.97 -35.98
CA GLY A 80 15.26 -8.11 -37.14
C GLY A 80 16.71 -8.11 -37.65
N LEU A 81 17.69 -8.07 -36.74
CA LEU A 81 19.11 -8.13 -37.07
C LEU A 81 19.51 -9.49 -37.64
N ASP A 82 18.93 -10.58 -37.16
CA ASP A 82 19.12 -11.92 -37.71
C ASP A 82 18.70 -11.97 -39.18
N GLN A 83 17.51 -11.43 -39.51
CA GLN A 83 17.05 -11.34 -40.89
C GLN A 83 17.98 -10.48 -41.77
N VAL A 84 18.52 -9.39 -41.23
CA VAL A 84 19.51 -8.56 -41.95
C VAL A 84 20.80 -9.35 -42.17
N ASN A 85 21.25 -10.13 -41.17
CA ASN A 85 22.42 -10.98 -41.28
C ASN A 85 22.26 -12.03 -42.39
N ASP A 86 21.14 -12.72 -42.41
CA ASP A 86 20.80 -13.72 -43.44
C ASP A 86 20.81 -13.10 -44.85
N ASN A 87 20.22 -11.90 -45.00
CA ASN A 87 20.25 -11.17 -46.27
C ASN A 87 21.68 -10.82 -46.69
N LEU A 88 22.55 -10.38 -45.76
CA LEU A 88 23.94 -10.06 -46.05
C LEU A 88 24.76 -11.31 -46.43
N GLN A 89 24.52 -12.44 -45.77
CA GLN A 89 25.15 -13.72 -46.15
C GLN A 89 24.72 -14.12 -47.56
N ARG A 90 23.43 -13.99 -47.89
CA ARG A 90 22.93 -14.29 -49.23
C ARG A 90 23.57 -13.43 -50.31
N ILE A 91 23.80 -12.14 -50.04
CA ILE A 91 24.51 -11.24 -50.96
C ILE A 91 25.95 -11.68 -51.17
N ARG A 92 26.64 -12.21 -50.15
CA ARG A 92 28.03 -12.71 -50.29
C ARG A 92 28.15 -13.96 -51.15
N GLU A 93 27.10 -14.76 -51.22
CA GLU A 93 27.06 -15.99 -52.02
C GLU A 93 26.70 -15.75 -53.49
N LEU A 94 26.19 -14.56 -53.83
CA LEU A 94 25.83 -14.12 -55.18
C LEU A 94 26.97 -13.39 -55.88
#